data_AF-A0AAE3TDQ1-F1
#
_entry.id   AF-A0AAE3TDQ1-F1
#
_cell.length_a   1.000
_cell.length_b   1.000
_cell.length_c   1.000
_cell.angle_alpha   90.00
_cell.angle_beta   90.00
_cell.angle_gamma   90.00
#
_symmetry.space_group_name_H-M   'P 1'
#
loop_
_entity.id
_entity.type
_entity.pdbx_description
1 polymer ?
#
loop_
_entity_poly.entity_id
_entity_poly.type
_entity_poly.pdbx_seq_one_letter_code
_entity_poly.pdbx_strand_id
1 'polypeptide(L)'
;MKDQRKTEIKVGITVFLALIIFVWVFGWAKNLSISSNKIEIKVQFSSVAGLEVGDPVTINGVRKGYVKDISINQDKVLTLLQLDENVTLKNDSKFYITMLDLMGGKKIEIYPGSSAEVIDKNKIQNGEFVGDIASAMAMLGSVQSDLVDVIKDVKITLSNVNNILTDKEFNNNLKISLENLAEISNKLDNLLNQNSTEINKLLKNGNELTTQVNELIKTNKDSISQTLTSIKQVLNESKNLISKVNDLMDKTNKSENNLGKILNDKELMDEIKVSITQIKELTKILIEQLKDKGIEVNAHIF
;
A
#
# COMPACT_ATOMS: atom_id res chain seq x y z
N MET A 1 13.00 113.96 -44.18
CA MET A 1 13.65 113.51 -42.92
C MET A 1 12.69 113.33 -41.74
N LYS A 2 11.64 114.16 -41.54
CA LYS A 2 10.70 113.99 -40.41
C LYS A 2 9.83 112.72 -40.49
N ASP A 3 9.44 112.27 -41.68
CA ASP A 3 8.57 111.09 -41.82
C ASP A 3 9.29 109.76 -41.64
N GLN A 4 10.58 109.68 -41.98
CA GLN A 4 11.40 108.48 -41.74
C GLN A 4 11.53 108.17 -40.24
N ARG A 5 11.80 109.19 -39.41
CA ARG A 5 11.87 109.04 -37.95
C ARG A 5 10.56 108.58 -37.32
N LYS A 6 9.40 109.03 -37.84
CA LYS A 6 8.08 108.57 -37.35
C LYS A 6 7.83 107.10 -37.69
N THR A 7 8.25 106.66 -38.86
CA THR A 7 8.15 105.26 -39.28
C THR A 7 9.08 104.37 -38.46
N GLU A 8 10.33 104.78 -38.24
CA GLU A 8 11.29 104.03 -37.41
C GLU A 8 10.80 103.85 -35.97
N ILE A 9 10.24 104.91 -35.35
CA ILE A 9 9.67 104.83 -33.99
C ILE A 9 8.44 103.91 -33.95
N LYS A 10 7.54 103.97 -34.96
CA LYS A 10 6.38 103.08 -35.04
C LYS A 10 6.78 101.61 -35.21
N VAL A 11 7.82 101.34 -36.00
CA VAL A 11 8.35 99.98 -36.17
C VAL A 11 8.99 99.50 -34.87
N GLY A 12 9.80 100.34 -34.21
CA GLY A 12 10.41 100.00 -32.92
C GLY A 12 9.38 99.67 -31.84
N ILE A 13 8.32 100.47 -31.71
CA ILE A 13 7.22 100.22 -30.76
C ILE A 13 6.48 98.92 -31.09
N THR A 14 6.22 98.66 -32.38
CA THR A 14 5.55 97.42 -32.81
C THR A 14 6.38 96.18 -32.46
N VAL A 15 7.69 96.21 -32.72
CA VAL A 15 8.60 95.11 -32.40
C VAL A 15 8.69 94.91 -30.89
N PHE A 16 8.76 96.00 -30.10
CA PHE A 16 8.79 95.90 -28.64
C PHE A 16 7.51 95.30 -28.06
N LEU A 17 6.34 95.71 -28.56
CA LEU A 17 5.05 95.12 -28.20
C LEU A 17 4.98 93.64 -28.58
N ALA A 18 5.42 93.28 -29.78
CA ALA A 18 5.48 91.89 -30.21
C ALA A 18 6.39 91.05 -29.29
N LEU A 19 7.51 91.60 -28.84
CA LEU A 19 8.44 90.92 -27.93
C LEU A 19 7.83 90.72 -26.53
N ILE A 20 7.12 91.70 -26.00
CA ILE A 20 6.37 91.56 -24.73
C ILE A 20 5.30 90.48 -24.85
N ILE A 21 4.51 90.49 -25.92
CA ILE A 21 3.47 89.48 -26.17
C ILE A 21 4.11 88.10 -26.31
N PHE A 22 5.22 87.99 -27.03
CA PHE A 22 5.94 86.73 -27.20
C PHE A 22 6.41 86.16 -25.86
N VAL A 23 7.05 86.97 -25.02
CA VAL A 23 7.50 86.54 -23.68
C VAL A 23 6.31 86.10 -22.81
N TRP A 24 5.19 86.82 -22.89
CA TRP A 24 3.99 86.50 -22.13
C TRP A 24 3.33 85.18 -22.60
N VAL A 25 3.15 85.01 -23.91
CA VAL A 25 2.62 83.77 -24.51
C VAL A 25 3.54 82.60 -24.24
N PHE A 26 4.86 82.77 -24.35
CA PHE A 26 5.84 81.72 -24.07
C PHE A 26 5.82 81.31 -22.59
N GLY A 27 5.73 82.28 -21.67
CA GLY A 27 5.59 82.01 -20.23
C GLY A 27 4.29 81.26 -19.88
N TRP A 28 3.19 81.65 -20.51
CA TRP A 28 1.90 80.96 -20.37
C TRP A 28 1.94 79.53 -20.97
N ALA A 29 2.52 79.35 -22.15
CA ALA A 29 2.65 78.04 -22.81
C ALA A 29 3.53 77.06 -22.01
N LYS A 30 4.57 77.54 -21.32
CA LYS A 30 5.38 76.73 -20.40
C LYS A 30 4.75 76.52 -19.01
N ASN A 31 3.54 77.03 -18.78
CA ASN A 31 2.80 76.87 -17.53
C ASN A 31 3.60 77.36 -16.30
N LEU A 32 4.42 78.41 -16.47
CA LEU A 32 5.23 79.00 -15.39
C LEU A 32 4.32 79.79 -14.44
N SER A 33 3.81 79.13 -13.40
CA SER A 33 3.04 79.81 -12.34
C SER A 33 3.98 80.59 -11.41
N ILE A 34 3.84 81.93 -11.35
CA ILE A 34 4.72 82.84 -10.59
C ILE A 34 4.45 82.83 -9.08
N SER A 35 3.35 82.26 -8.60
CA SER A 35 3.10 82.12 -7.16
C SER A 35 2.08 81.02 -6.89
N SER A 36 2.56 79.84 -6.51
CA SER A 36 1.80 78.87 -5.74
C SER A 36 2.79 78.11 -4.89
N ASN A 37 2.57 78.05 -3.58
CA ASN A 37 3.31 77.16 -2.71
C ASN A 37 3.08 75.74 -3.24
N LYS A 38 4.15 74.99 -3.45
CA LYS A 38 4.09 73.63 -3.98
C LYS A 38 4.78 72.71 -3.00
N ILE A 39 4.26 71.49 -2.88
CA ILE A 39 4.82 70.46 -2.01
C ILE A 39 5.67 69.53 -2.87
N GLU A 40 6.87 69.21 -2.39
CA GLU A 40 7.73 68.25 -3.07
C GLU A 40 7.77 66.93 -2.31
N ILE A 41 7.67 65.82 -3.05
CA ILE A 41 7.73 64.45 -2.51
C ILE A 41 8.73 63.64 -3.33
N LYS A 42 9.63 62.93 -2.66
CA LYS A 42 10.58 62.02 -3.29
C LYS A 42 10.01 60.60 -3.31
N VAL A 43 9.98 59.96 -4.47
CA VAL A 43 9.49 58.60 -4.63
C VAL A 43 10.51 57.78 -5.41
N GLN A 44 10.78 56.56 -4.95
CA GLN A 44 11.74 55.65 -5.57
C GLN A 44 11.03 54.47 -6.21
N PHE A 45 11.39 54.18 -7.46
CA PHE A 45 10.85 53.10 -8.28
C PHE A 45 11.97 52.17 -8.76
N SER A 46 11.67 50.89 -8.99
CA SER A 46 12.62 49.95 -9.59
C SER A 46 12.82 50.18 -11.10
N SER A 47 11.78 50.68 -11.78
CA SER A 47 11.82 51.10 -13.18
C SER A 47 10.73 52.14 -13.41
N VAL A 48 10.98 53.10 -14.29
CA VAL A 48 10.00 54.14 -14.64
C VAL A 48 9.36 53.94 -16.02
N ALA A 49 9.81 52.93 -16.78
CA ALA A 49 9.18 52.45 -18.02
C ALA A 49 8.65 53.55 -18.98
N GLY A 50 9.44 54.61 -19.19
CA GLY A 50 9.09 55.72 -20.09
C GLY A 50 8.42 56.94 -19.46
N LEU A 51 8.41 57.05 -18.12
CA LEU A 51 8.04 58.30 -17.43
C LEU A 51 9.03 59.43 -17.75
N GLU A 52 8.51 60.61 -18.04
CA GLU A 52 9.29 61.81 -18.39
C GLU A 52 9.06 62.97 -17.41
N VAL A 53 10.00 63.92 -17.40
CA VAL A 53 9.83 65.17 -16.65
C VAL A 53 8.69 65.98 -17.26
N GLY A 54 7.74 66.38 -16.42
CA GLY A 54 6.50 67.05 -16.82
C GLY A 54 5.27 66.14 -16.85
N ASP A 55 5.46 64.82 -16.77
CA ASP A 55 4.33 63.88 -16.72
C ASP A 55 3.40 64.18 -15.55
N PRO A 56 2.08 64.01 -15.73
CA PRO A 56 1.11 64.39 -14.73
C PRO A 56 1.19 63.47 -13.50
N VAL A 57 0.98 64.07 -12.33
CA VAL A 57 0.75 63.36 -11.08
C VAL A 57 -0.71 63.53 -10.70
N THR A 58 -1.42 62.42 -10.56
CA THR A 58 -2.85 62.36 -10.25
C THR A 58 -3.08 61.77 -8.87
N ILE A 59 -4.15 62.20 -8.21
CA ILE A 59 -4.60 61.67 -6.94
C ILE A 59 -6.04 61.22 -7.12
N ASN A 60 -6.30 59.93 -6.98
CA ASN A 60 -7.59 59.31 -7.29
C ASN A 60 -8.14 59.76 -8.66
N GLY A 61 -7.26 59.85 -9.67
CA GLY A 61 -7.58 60.26 -11.04
C GLY A 61 -7.58 61.76 -11.31
N VAL A 62 -7.49 62.62 -10.29
CA VAL A 62 -7.49 64.09 -10.46
C VAL A 62 -6.06 64.62 -10.54
N ARG A 63 -5.72 65.38 -11.59
CA ARG A 63 -4.39 66.00 -11.72
C ARG A 63 -4.14 67.01 -10.60
N LYS A 64 -3.07 66.78 -9.83
CA LYS A 64 -2.67 67.61 -8.68
C LYS A 64 -1.19 67.93 -8.64
N GLY A 65 -0.46 67.59 -9.71
CA GLY A 65 0.96 67.84 -9.80
C GLY A 65 1.57 67.37 -11.11
N TYR A 66 2.90 67.37 -11.12
CA TYR A 66 3.73 66.85 -12.21
C TYR A 66 5.05 66.30 -11.68
N VAL A 67 5.70 65.47 -12.50
CA VAL A 67 7.06 65.00 -12.26
C VAL A 67 8.02 66.16 -12.50
N LYS A 68 8.71 66.61 -11.45
CA LYS A 68 9.63 67.74 -11.50
C LYS A 68 11.03 67.31 -11.96
N ASP A 69 11.49 66.16 -11.51
CA ASP A 69 12.82 65.65 -11.84
C ASP A 69 12.87 64.12 -11.74
N ILE A 70 13.78 63.49 -12.51
CA ILE A 70 14.02 62.05 -12.52
C ILE A 70 15.53 61.83 -12.49
N SER A 71 16.02 61.07 -11.51
CA SER A 71 17.44 60.77 -11.34
C SER A 71 17.65 59.30 -11.04
N ILE A 72 18.81 58.77 -11.43
CA ILE A 72 19.21 57.42 -11.06
C ILE A 72 19.88 57.48 -9.68
N ASN A 73 19.45 56.62 -8.77
CA ASN A 73 20.03 56.45 -7.44
C ASN A 73 20.37 54.97 -7.24
N GLN A 74 21.64 54.63 -7.44
CA GLN A 74 22.15 53.25 -7.46
C GLN A 74 21.41 52.40 -8.53
N ASP A 75 20.78 51.31 -8.13
CA ASP A 75 20.04 50.39 -9.02
C ASP A 75 18.55 50.76 -9.16
N LYS A 76 18.15 51.94 -8.69
CA LYS A 76 16.76 52.40 -8.69
C LYS A 76 16.64 53.82 -9.26
N VAL A 77 15.41 54.21 -9.56
CA VAL A 77 15.08 55.54 -10.09
C VAL A 77 14.39 56.35 -9.01
N LEU A 78 14.94 57.53 -8.71
CA LEU A 78 14.38 58.49 -7.77
C LEU A 78 13.68 59.61 -8.55
N THR A 79 12.38 59.76 -8.33
CA THR A 79 11.56 60.81 -8.93
C THR A 79 11.21 61.87 -7.88
N LEU A 80 11.25 63.13 -8.29
CA LEU A 80 10.81 64.27 -7.49
C LEU A 80 9.47 64.74 -8.03
N LEU A 81 8.43 64.64 -7.19
CA LEU A 81 7.07 65.03 -7.54
C LEU A 81 6.79 66.42 -6.99
N GLN A 82 6.17 67.27 -7.79
CA GLN A 82 5.70 68.58 -7.36
C GLN A 82 4.17 68.60 -7.36
N LEU A 83 3.59 68.75 -6.17
CA LEU A 83 2.16 68.69 -5.89
C LEU A 83 1.62 70.06 -5.47
N ASP A 84 0.32 70.26 -5.65
CA ASP A 84 -0.41 71.42 -5.12
C ASP A 84 -0.43 71.43 -3.57
N GLU A 85 -0.42 72.62 -2.95
CA GLU A 85 -0.39 72.77 -1.49
C GLU A 85 -1.61 72.17 -0.77
N ASN A 86 -2.76 72.10 -1.44
CA ASN A 86 -3.99 71.53 -0.89
C ASN A 86 -4.02 69.99 -0.84
N VAL A 87 -2.94 69.33 -1.26
CA VAL A 87 -2.81 67.88 -1.22
C VAL A 87 -2.40 67.42 0.18
N THR A 88 -3.24 66.57 0.78
CA THR A 88 -2.92 65.86 2.02
C THR A 88 -2.69 64.38 1.72
N LEU A 89 -1.48 63.91 1.99
CA LEU A 89 -1.09 62.51 1.85
C LEU A 89 -0.84 61.90 3.24
N LYS A 90 -1.31 60.67 3.44
CA LYS A 90 -1.12 59.89 4.67
C LYS A 90 0.11 58.99 4.58
N ASN A 91 0.60 58.52 5.72
CA ASN A 91 1.82 57.72 5.76
C ASN A 91 1.72 56.38 4.98
N ASP A 92 0.50 55.89 4.76
CA ASP A 92 0.19 54.69 3.97
C ASP A 92 -0.17 55.00 2.50
N SER A 93 0.17 56.20 2.01
CA SER A 93 -0.05 56.57 0.61
C SER A 93 0.72 55.65 -0.32
N LYS A 94 0.09 55.29 -1.45
CA LYS A 94 0.71 54.45 -2.48
C LYS A 94 0.95 55.23 -3.75
N PHE A 95 2.09 55.00 -4.37
CA PHE A 95 2.54 55.69 -5.58
C PHE A 95 2.72 54.66 -6.69
N TYR A 96 1.97 54.84 -7.78
CA TYR A 96 1.99 53.91 -8.90
C TYR A 96 2.31 54.63 -10.20
N ILE A 97 3.28 54.12 -10.94
CA ILE A 97 3.41 54.50 -12.35
C ILE A 97 2.39 53.68 -13.13
N THR A 98 1.53 54.38 -13.86
CA THR A 98 0.48 53.79 -14.69
C THR A 98 0.42 54.49 -16.04
N MET A 99 -0.37 53.92 -16.94
CA MET A 99 -0.60 54.46 -18.27
C MET A 99 -1.58 55.65 -18.18
N LEU A 100 -1.19 56.79 -18.74
CA LEU A 100 -2.04 57.96 -18.88
C LEU A 100 -3.07 57.75 -20.00
N ASP A 101 -2.60 57.24 -21.14
CA ASP A 101 -3.39 57.01 -22.35
C ASP A 101 -2.93 55.76 -23.09
N LEU A 102 -3.77 55.28 -24.01
CA LEU A 102 -3.49 54.09 -24.80
C LEU A 102 -2.29 54.25 -25.76
N MET A 103 -1.83 55.50 -25.99
CA MET A 103 -0.71 55.81 -26.90
C MET A 103 0.65 55.74 -26.21
N GLY A 104 0.70 55.37 -24.93
CA GLY A 104 1.94 55.07 -24.22
C GLY A 104 2.37 56.15 -23.22
N GLY A 105 1.63 57.26 -23.11
CA GLY A 105 1.90 58.27 -22.09
C GLY A 105 1.85 57.67 -20.68
N LYS A 106 2.73 58.12 -19.78
CA LYS A 106 2.78 57.66 -18.39
C LYS A 106 2.29 58.76 -17.44
N LYS A 107 1.85 58.32 -16.26
CA LYS A 107 1.52 59.20 -15.14
C LYS A 107 1.88 58.53 -13.83
N ILE A 108 2.03 59.33 -12.78
CA ILE A 108 2.06 58.80 -11.41
C ILE A 108 0.67 58.97 -10.80
N GLU A 109 0.05 57.86 -10.44
CA GLU A 109 -1.20 57.80 -9.69
C GLU A 109 -0.88 57.62 -8.20
N ILE A 110 -1.41 58.52 -7.37
CA ILE A 110 -1.26 58.49 -5.92
C ILE A 110 -2.59 58.14 -5.28
N TYR A 111 -2.58 57.11 -4.45
CA TYR A 111 -3.66 56.85 -3.50
C TYR A 111 -3.29 57.48 -2.16
N PRO A 112 -4.07 58.42 -1.62
CA PRO A 112 -3.67 59.28 -0.50
C PRO A 112 -3.59 58.56 0.86
N GLY A 113 -3.96 57.28 0.93
CA GLY A 113 -3.98 56.49 2.17
C GLY A 113 -5.13 56.87 3.11
N SER A 114 -5.26 56.12 4.21
CA SER A 114 -6.28 56.33 5.25
C SER A 114 -5.70 56.40 6.67
N SER A 115 -4.37 56.36 6.82
CA SER A 115 -3.70 56.46 8.12
C SER A 115 -4.02 57.79 8.84
N ALA A 116 -4.00 57.74 10.18
CA ALA A 116 -4.14 58.93 11.02
C ALA A 116 -2.96 59.90 10.84
N GLU A 117 -1.77 59.36 10.57
CA GLU A 117 -0.53 60.12 10.43
C GLU A 117 -0.34 60.69 9.02
N VAL A 118 0.13 61.94 8.95
CA VAL A 118 0.50 62.59 7.69
C VAL A 118 1.84 62.04 7.21
N ILE A 119 2.01 61.90 5.90
CA ILE A 119 3.27 61.43 5.31
C ILE A 119 4.44 62.36 5.68
N ASP A 120 5.59 61.76 5.96
CA ASP A 120 6.83 62.52 6.12
C ASP A 120 7.39 62.91 4.76
N LYS A 121 7.27 64.20 4.44
CA LYS A 121 7.69 64.79 3.15
C LYS A 121 9.21 64.70 2.93
N ASN A 122 10.00 64.55 4.00
CA ASN A 122 11.46 64.48 3.89
C ASN A 122 11.98 63.06 3.64
N LYS A 123 11.14 62.04 3.82
CA LYS A 123 11.48 60.65 3.55
C LYS A 123 11.24 60.28 2.09
N ILE A 124 12.12 59.43 1.56
CA ILE A 124 11.94 58.79 0.26
C ILE A 124 10.83 57.75 0.40
N GLN A 125 9.79 57.90 -0.40
CA GLN A 125 8.66 56.97 -0.47
C GLN A 125 8.94 55.88 -1.49
N ASN A 126 8.31 54.72 -1.33
CA ASN A 126 8.41 53.64 -2.31
C ASN A 126 7.24 53.72 -3.30
N GLY A 127 7.55 53.54 -4.57
CA GLY A 127 6.57 53.45 -5.63
C GLY A 127 6.71 52.17 -6.43
N GLU A 128 5.61 51.76 -7.05
CA GLU A 128 5.53 50.54 -7.86
C GLU A 128 5.14 50.88 -9.30
N PHE A 129 5.68 50.13 -10.26
CA PHE A 129 5.22 50.18 -11.64
C PHE A 129 4.12 49.14 -11.83
N VAL A 130 2.90 49.58 -12.11
CA VAL A 130 1.79 48.67 -12.44
C VAL A 130 1.82 48.48 -13.95
N GLY A 131 2.02 47.24 -14.37
CA GLY A 131 2.22 46.86 -15.77
C GLY A 131 1.22 47.50 -16.72
N ASP A 132 1.69 47.84 -17.93
CA ASP A 132 0.88 48.47 -18.96
C ASP A 132 0.21 47.45 -19.89
N ILE A 133 -0.58 47.94 -20.85
CA ILE A 133 -1.26 47.09 -21.84
C ILE A 133 -0.26 46.25 -22.63
N ALA A 134 0.95 46.76 -22.90
CA ALA A 134 1.99 45.97 -23.55
C ALA A 134 2.43 44.79 -22.67
N SER A 135 2.60 45.02 -21.38
CA SER A 135 2.91 43.97 -20.39
C SER A 135 1.78 42.93 -20.29
N ALA A 136 0.52 43.37 -20.31
CA ALA A 136 -0.64 42.48 -20.34
C ALA A 136 -0.73 41.67 -21.65
N MET A 137 -0.44 42.27 -22.81
CA MET A 137 -0.41 41.58 -24.10
C MET A 137 0.72 40.54 -24.18
N ALA A 138 1.90 40.85 -23.62
CA ALA A 138 2.99 39.88 -23.52
C ALA A 138 2.57 38.66 -22.69
N MET A 139 1.88 38.90 -21.57
CA MET A 139 1.33 37.84 -20.72
C MET A 139 0.23 37.02 -21.43
N LEU A 140 -0.63 37.67 -22.23
CA LEU A 140 -1.60 36.94 -23.05
C LEU A 140 -0.94 36.09 -24.14
N GLY A 141 0.14 36.60 -24.76
CA GLY A 141 0.92 35.86 -25.76
C GLY A 141 1.56 34.60 -25.18
N SER A 142 2.14 34.67 -23.96
CA SER A 142 2.69 33.48 -23.30
C SER A 142 1.60 32.46 -22.95
N VAL A 143 0.43 32.92 -22.46
CA VAL A 143 -0.71 32.03 -22.18
C VAL A 143 -1.19 31.30 -23.44
N GLN A 144 -1.20 31.97 -24.60
CA GLN A 144 -1.56 31.33 -25.86
C GLN A 144 -0.58 30.20 -26.23
N SER A 145 0.72 30.43 -26.06
CA SER A 145 1.75 29.42 -26.34
C SER A 145 1.57 28.19 -25.44
N ASP A 146 1.43 28.42 -24.14
CA ASP A 146 1.27 27.35 -23.16
C ASP A 146 -0.01 26.53 -23.42
N LEU A 147 -1.10 27.19 -23.83
CA LEU A 147 -2.35 26.51 -24.19
C LEU A 147 -2.18 25.62 -25.43
N VAL A 148 -1.41 26.05 -26.43
CA VAL A 148 -1.15 25.24 -27.63
C VAL A 148 -0.39 23.97 -27.26
N ASP A 149 0.60 24.06 -26.38
CA ASP A 149 1.38 22.91 -25.93
C ASP A 149 0.52 21.93 -25.12
N VAL A 150 -0.31 22.43 -24.19
CA VAL A 150 -1.25 21.59 -23.43
C VAL A 150 -2.22 20.85 -24.34
N ILE A 151 -2.77 21.52 -25.37
CA ILE A 151 -3.69 20.89 -26.33
C ILE A 151 -2.98 19.78 -27.11
N LYS A 152 -1.71 20.00 -27.50
CA LYS A 152 -0.90 19.00 -28.19
C LYS A 152 -0.65 17.77 -27.32
N ASP A 153 -0.33 17.96 -26.06
CA ASP A 153 -0.10 16.86 -25.10
C ASP A 153 -1.39 16.07 -24.85
N VAL A 154 -2.53 16.75 -24.68
CA VAL A 154 -3.84 16.10 -24.56
C VAL A 154 -4.14 15.27 -25.81
N LYS A 155 -3.88 15.79 -27.01
CA LYS A 155 -4.08 15.06 -28.26
C LYS A 155 -3.22 13.79 -28.31
N ILE A 156 -1.94 13.87 -27.94
CA ILE A 156 -1.03 12.72 -27.89
C ILE A 156 -1.55 11.66 -26.91
N THR A 157 -1.93 12.06 -25.69
CA THR A 157 -2.49 11.14 -24.70
C THR A 157 -3.77 10.48 -25.21
N LEU A 158 -4.69 11.24 -25.80
CA LEU A 158 -5.92 10.70 -26.37
C LEU A 158 -5.64 9.74 -27.53
N SER A 159 -4.67 10.03 -28.39
CA SER A 159 -4.24 9.11 -29.45
C SER A 159 -3.68 7.80 -28.88
N ASN A 160 -2.88 7.86 -27.82
CA ASN A 160 -2.33 6.66 -27.18
C ASN A 160 -3.42 5.82 -26.49
N VAL A 161 -4.35 6.46 -25.78
CA VAL A 161 -5.51 5.78 -25.19
C VAL A 161 -6.38 5.16 -26.28
N ASN A 162 -6.63 5.88 -27.36
CA ASN A 162 -7.37 5.35 -28.49
C ASN A 162 -6.65 4.16 -29.14
N ASN A 163 -5.33 4.20 -29.28
CA ASN A 163 -4.55 3.09 -29.81
C ASN A 163 -4.69 1.84 -28.93
N ILE A 164 -4.60 1.96 -27.60
CA ILE A 164 -4.78 0.82 -26.67
C ILE A 164 -6.22 0.27 -26.73
N LEU A 165 -7.22 1.16 -26.73
CA LEU A 165 -8.62 0.77 -26.74
C LEU A 165 -9.09 0.19 -28.09
N THR A 166 -8.48 0.61 -29.19
CA THR A 166 -8.81 0.12 -30.54
C THR A 166 -7.89 -1.01 -30.99
N ASP A 167 -6.85 -1.31 -30.21
CA ASP A 167 -5.97 -2.45 -30.47
C ASP A 167 -6.76 -3.75 -30.31
N LYS A 168 -7.00 -4.39 -31.45
CA LYS A 168 -7.74 -5.65 -31.54
C LYS A 168 -7.01 -6.77 -30.82
N GLU A 169 -5.67 -6.75 -30.81
CA GLU A 169 -4.86 -7.77 -30.15
C GLU A 169 -4.98 -7.66 -28.63
N PHE A 170 -4.86 -6.44 -28.08
CA PHE A 170 -5.07 -6.19 -26.64
C PHE A 170 -6.47 -6.61 -26.19
N ASN A 171 -7.52 -6.16 -26.90
CA ASN A 171 -8.90 -6.52 -26.57
C ASN A 171 -9.15 -8.03 -26.66
N ASN A 172 -8.60 -8.69 -27.68
CA ASN A 172 -8.73 -10.14 -27.83
C ASN A 172 -8.03 -10.90 -26.71
N ASN A 173 -6.80 -10.49 -26.34
CA ASN A 173 -6.04 -11.10 -25.25
C ASN A 173 -6.73 -10.87 -23.89
N LEU A 174 -7.31 -9.70 -23.67
CA LEU A 174 -8.10 -9.40 -22.48
C LEU A 174 -9.34 -10.30 -22.41
N LYS A 175 -10.06 -10.45 -23.52
CA LYS A 175 -11.22 -11.35 -23.61
C LYS A 175 -10.86 -12.80 -23.28
N ILE A 176 -9.81 -13.34 -23.92
CA ILE A 176 -9.32 -14.70 -23.65
C ILE A 176 -8.92 -14.87 -22.18
N SER A 177 -8.27 -13.86 -21.60
CA SER A 177 -7.87 -13.89 -20.18
C SER A 177 -9.08 -13.93 -19.24
N LEU A 178 -10.13 -13.15 -19.54
CA LEU A 178 -11.38 -13.17 -18.78
C LEU A 178 -12.14 -14.49 -18.92
N GLU A 179 -12.15 -15.08 -20.13
CA GLU A 179 -12.74 -16.39 -20.38
C GLU A 179 -11.99 -17.49 -19.59
N ASN A 180 -10.65 -17.49 -19.63
CA ASN A 180 -9.82 -18.40 -18.84
C ASN A 180 -10.06 -18.23 -17.33
N LEU A 181 -10.18 -16.99 -16.85
CA LEU A 181 -10.45 -16.73 -15.43
C LEU A 181 -11.82 -17.26 -14.99
N ALA A 182 -12.85 -17.08 -15.82
CA ALA A 182 -14.18 -17.63 -15.57
C ALA A 182 -14.15 -19.16 -15.56
N GLU A 183 -13.42 -19.79 -16.49
CA GLU A 183 -13.27 -21.24 -16.54
C GLU A 183 -12.55 -21.80 -15.30
N ILE A 184 -11.46 -21.15 -14.87
CA ILE A 184 -10.74 -21.51 -13.64
C ILE A 184 -11.65 -21.40 -12.43
N SER A 185 -12.41 -20.30 -12.32
CA SER A 185 -13.35 -20.09 -11.22
C SER A 185 -14.41 -21.21 -11.15
N ASN A 186 -14.96 -21.61 -12.31
CA ASN A 186 -15.92 -22.71 -12.39
C ASN A 186 -15.29 -24.07 -12.06
N LYS A 187 -14.05 -24.33 -12.50
CA LYS A 187 -13.32 -25.56 -12.13
C LYS A 187 -13.03 -25.61 -10.63
N LEU A 188 -12.67 -24.48 -10.04
CA LEU A 188 -12.41 -24.38 -8.60
C LEU A 188 -13.68 -24.63 -7.78
N ASP A 189 -14.80 -24.01 -8.17
CA ASP A 189 -16.10 -24.22 -7.54
C ASP A 189 -16.53 -25.69 -7.62
N ASN A 190 -16.41 -26.32 -8.80
CA ASN A 190 -16.69 -27.73 -8.97
C ASN A 190 -15.79 -28.64 -8.11
N LEU A 191 -14.48 -28.37 -8.05
CA LEU A 191 -13.55 -29.13 -7.20
C LEU A 191 -13.92 -29.02 -5.72
N LEU A 192 -14.29 -27.82 -5.27
CA LEU A 192 -14.70 -27.59 -3.88
C LEU A 192 -16.02 -28.31 -3.57
N ASN A 193 -17.01 -28.22 -4.45
CA ASN A 193 -18.31 -28.86 -4.25
C ASN A 193 -18.25 -30.40 -4.30
N GLN A 194 -17.48 -30.97 -5.25
CA GLN A 194 -17.29 -32.42 -5.36
C GLN A 194 -16.52 -32.98 -4.17
N ASN A 195 -15.43 -32.33 -3.75
CA ASN A 195 -14.59 -32.85 -2.68
C ASN A 195 -15.13 -32.53 -1.29
N SER A 196 -15.92 -31.46 -1.09
CA SER A 196 -16.52 -31.15 0.22
C SER A 196 -17.36 -32.32 0.74
N THR A 197 -18.13 -32.97 -0.13
CA THR A 197 -18.93 -34.15 0.24
C THR A 197 -18.06 -35.33 0.65
N GLU A 198 -17.02 -35.65 -0.13
CA GLU A 198 -16.11 -36.77 0.16
C GLU A 198 -15.24 -36.52 1.39
N ILE A 199 -14.75 -35.30 1.59
CA ILE A 199 -14.02 -34.88 2.79
C ILE A 199 -14.92 -35.05 4.02
N ASN A 200 -16.18 -34.60 3.96
CA ASN A 200 -17.12 -34.76 5.06
C ASN A 200 -17.41 -36.24 5.37
N LYS A 201 -17.56 -37.09 4.35
CA LYS A 201 -17.70 -38.55 4.53
C LYS A 201 -16.46 -39.16 5.18
N LEU A 202 -15.26 -38.79 4.73
CA LEU A 202 -14.00 -39.27 5.32
C LEU A 202 -13.87 -38.87 6.79
N LEU A 203 -14.18 -37.62 7.13
CA LEU A 203 -14.18 -37.15 8.52
C LEU A 203 -15.19 -37.90 9.38
N LYS A 204 -16.41 -38.12 8.85
CA LYS A 204 -17.44 -38.89 9.55
C LYS A 204 -17.02 -40.34 9.77
N ASN A 205 -16.54 -41.02 8.73
CA ASN A 205 -16.06 -42.40 8.81
C ASN A 205 -14.86 -42.52 9.77
N GLY A 206 -13.96 -41.54 9.78
CA GLY A 206 -12.83 -41.50 10.73
C GLY A 206 -13.30 -41.38 12.19
N ASN A 207 -14.30 -40.53 12.45
CA ASN A 207 -14.91 -40.41 13.78
C ASN A 207 -15.65 -41.69 14.21
N GLU A 208 -16.40 -42.31 13.28
CA GLU A 208 -17.10 -43.58 13.54
C GLU A 208 -16.11 -44.71 13.81
N LEU A 209 -15.06 -44.85 13.01
CA LEU A 209 -13.98 -45.83 13.23
C LEU A 209 -13.32 -45.63 14.61
N THR A 210 -12.99 -44.39 14.96
CA THR A 210 -12.39 -44.07 16.26
C THR A 210 -13.32 -44.47 17.41
N THR A 211 -14.62 -44.24 17.26
CA THR A 211 -15.64 -44.63 18.24
C THR A 211 -15.73 -46.16 18.36
N GLN A 212 -15.80 -46.87 17.22
CA GLN A 212 -15.86 -48.34 17.19
C GLN A 212 -14.60 -48.99 17.78
N VAL A 213 -13.41 -48.45 17.50
CA VAL A 213 -12.15 -48.93 18.08
C VAL A 213 -12.14 -48.72 19.58
N ASN A 214 -12.55 -47.54 20.07
CA ASN A 214 -12.63 -47.28 21.50
C ASN A 214 -13.64 -48.21 22.20
N GLU A 215 -14.77 -48.51 21.56
CA GLU A 215 -15.79 -49.41 22.09
C GLU A 215 -15.33 -50.88 22.08
N LEU A 216 -14.64 -51.33 21.02
CA LEU A 216 -14.00 -52.65 20.96
C LEU A 216 -12.99 -52.83 22.09
N ILE A 217 -12.12 -51.83 22.31
CA ILE A 217 -11.13 -51.86 23.39
C ILE A 217 -11.84 -51.91 24.74
N LYS A 218 -12.85 -51.05 24.96
CA LYS A 218 -13.58 -50.99 26.23
C LYS A 218 -14.32 -52.29 26.54
N THR A 219 -14.97 -52.89 25.54
CA THR A 219 -15.77 -54.11 25.68
C THR A 219 -14.90 -55.34 25.89
N ASN A 220 -13.75 -55.42 25.22
CA ASN A 220 -12.87 -56.59 25.30
C ASN A 220 -11.78 -56.47 26.36
N LYS A 221 -11.59 -55.31 27.01
CA LYS A 221 -10.55 -55.10 28.02
C LYS A 221 -10.58 -56.17 29.11
N ASP A 222 -11.77 -56.45 29.64
CA ASP A 222 -11.94 -57.40 30.74
C ASP A 222 -11.72 -58.83 30.26
N SER A 223 -12.27 -59.20 29.09
CA SER A 223 -12.05 -60.51 28.48
C SER A 223 -10.58 -60.78 28.18
N ILE A 224 -9.87 -59.82 27.58
CA ILE A 224 -8.42 -59.92 27.31
C ILE A 224 -7.66 -60.08 28.63
N SER A 225 -7.98 -59.26 29.64
CA SER A 225 -7.35 -59.35 30.95
C SER A 225 -7.60 -60.71 31.62
N GLN A 226 -8.82 -61.24 31.52
CA GLN A 226 -9.17 -62.57 32.01
C GLN A 226 -8.43 -63.66 31.24
N THR A 227 -8.39 -63.62 29.91
CA THR A 227 -7.64 -64.59 29.10
C THR A 227 -6.16 -64.59 29.45
N LEU A 228 -5.53 -63.41 29.60
CA LEU A 228 -4.13 -63.30 30.04
C LEU A 228 -3.93 -63.90 31.44
N THR A 229 -4.89 -63.71 32.34
CA THR A 229 -4.86 -64.29 33.69
C THR A 229 -4.99 -65.81 33.63
N SER A 230 -5.93 -66.34 32.85
CA SER A 230 -6.12 -67.79 32.65
C SER A 230 -4.90 -68.45 32.00
N ILE A 231 -4.28 -67.81 30.99
CA ILE A 231 -3.03 -68.29 30.39
C ILE A 231 -1.94 -68.37 31.45
N LYS A 232 -1.78 -67.32 32.28
CA LYS A 232 -0.80 -67.31 33.36
C LYS A 232 -1.04 -68.44 34.37
N GLN A 233 -2.31 -68.74 34.69
CA GLN A 233 -2.67 -69.85 35.56
C GLN A 233 -2.32 -71.21 34.94
N VAL A 234 -2.72 -71.45 33.69
CA VAL A 234 -2.41 -72.70 32.97
C VAL A 234 -0.90 -72.92 32.85
N LEU A 235 -0.12 -71.86 32.59
CA LEU A 235 1.34 -71.94 32.55
C LEU A 235 1.93 -72.34 33.92
N ASN A 236 1.39 -71.79 35.01
CA ASN A 236 1.81 -72.16 36.37
C ASN A 236 1.43 -73.61 36.71
N GLU A 237 0.21 -74.04 36.39
CA GLU A 237 -0.24 -75.42 36.60
C GLU A 237 0.59 -76.41 35.77
N SER A 238 0.88 -76.07 34.51
CA SER A 238 1.74 -76.86 33.63
C SER A 238 3.16 -76.97 34.18
N LYS A 239 3.74 -75.88 34.67
CA LYS A 239 5.05 -75.90 35.33
C LYS A 239 5.06 -76.81 36.56
N ASN A 240 4.01 -76.74 37.38
CA ASN A 240 3.85 -77.60 38.55
C ASN A 240 3.71 -79.08 38.16
N LEU A 241 2.93 -79.38 37.12
CA LEU A 241 2.78 -80.73 36.59
C LEU A 241 4.12 -81.27 36.07
N ILE A 242 4.83 -80.51 35.24
CA ILE A 242 6.16 -80.89 34.73
C ILE A 242 7.11 -81.17 35.89
N SER A 243 7.10 -80.35 36.94
CA SER A 243 7.91 -80.58 38.13
C SER A 243 7.56 -81.89 38.85
N LYS A 244 6.27 -82.23 38.98
CA LYS A 244 5.81 -83.49 39.59
C LYS A 244 6.15 -84.70 38.72
N VAL A 245 6.03 -84.57 37.40
CA VAL A 245 6.41 -85.63 36.44
C VAL A 245 7.90 -85.87 36.49
N ASN A 246 8.73 -84.82 36.53
CA ASN A 246 10.17 -84.96 36.69
C ASN A 246 10.54 -85.64 38.02
N ASP A 247 9.92 -85.23 39.14
CA ASP A 247 10.13 -85.89 40.44
C ASP A 247 9.71 -87.37 40.43
N LEU A 248 8.58 -87.70 39.81
CA LEU A 248 8.16 -89.09 39.62
C LEU A 248 9.17 -89.87 38.78
N MET A 249 9.66 -89.29 37.68
CA MET A 249 10.63 -89.92 36.79
C MET A 249 11.96 -90.15 37.50
N ASP A 250 12.45 -89.17 38.26
CA ASP A 250 13.66 -89.29 39.08
C ASP A 250 13.52 -90.38 40.14
N LYS A 251 12.39 -90.42 40.87
CA LYS A 251 12.08 -91.48 41.85
C LYS A 251 11.94 -92.85 41.21
N THR A 252 11.40 -92.92 39.98
CA THR A 252 11.28 -94.18 39.22
C THR A 252 12.66 -94.69 38.82
N ASN A 253 13.51 -93.82 38.25
CA ASN A 253 14.88 -94.17 37.85
C ASN A 253 15.75 -94.62 39.03
N LYS A 254 15.53 -94.04 40.22
CA LYS A 254 16.22 -94.41 41.46
C LYS A 254 15.60 -95.60 42.21
N SER A 255 14.54 -96.23 41.69
CA SER A 255 13.79 -97.29 42.39
C SER A 255 13.22 -96.88 43.75
N GLU A 256 12.92 -95.59 43.94
CA GLU A 256 12.34 -95.06 45.18
C GLU A 256 10.81 -95.23 45.22
N ASN A 257 10.15 -95.38 44.07
CA ASN A 257 8.72 -95.72 43.98
C ASN A 257 8.49 -97.18 43.54
N ASN A 258 7.24 -97.66 43.67
CA ASN A 258 6.86 -99.03 43.30
C ASN A 258 7.10 -99.34 41.82
N LEU A 259 6.81 -98.40 40.92
CA LEU A 259 7.04 -98.58 39.48
C LEU A 259 8.52 -98.79 39.18
N GLY A 260 9.39 -97.96 39.75
CA GLY A 260 10.84 -98.06 39.61
C GLY A 260 11.41 -99.34 40.21
N LYS A 261 10.90 -99.74 41.40
CA LYS A 261 11.25 -101.03 42.02
C LYS A 261 10.94 -102.19 41.10
N ILE A 262 9.71 -102.26 40.54
CA ILE A 262 9.29 -103.33 39.63
C ILE A 262 10.12 -103.32 38.34
N LEU A 263 10.29 -102.13 37.72
CA LEU A 263 11.01 -102.02 36.44
C LEU A 263 12.50 -102.38 36.56
N ASN A 264 13.12 -102.12 37.71
CA ASN A 264 14.53 -102.41 37.96
C ASN A 264 14.77 -103.76 38.67
N ASP A 265 13.72 -104.46 39.11
CA ASP A 265 13.83 -105.80 39.71
C ASP A 265 13.96 -106.85 38.61
N LYS A 266 15.21 -107.27 38.34
CA LYS A 266 15.53 -108.28 37.34
C LYS A 266 14.91 -109.64 37.67
N GLU A 267 14.88 -110.01 38.95
CA GLU A 267 14.40 -111.32 39.39
C GLU A 267 12.88 -111.40 39.18
N LEU A 268 12.14 -110.39 39.61
CA LEU A 268 10.69 -110.30 39.38
C LEU A 268 10.35 -110.24 37.88
N MET A 269 11.09 -109.48 37.07
CA MET A 269 10.86 -109.43 35.61
C MET A 269 11.17 -110.76 34.93
N ASP A 270 12.19 -111.47 35.39
CA ASP A 270 12.50 -112.83 34.92
C ASP A 270 11.44 -113.83 35.37
N GLU A 271 10.94 -113.75 36.61
CA GLU A 271 9.82 -114.57 37.12
C GLU A 271 8.52 -114.31 36.33
N ILE A 272 8.23 -113.05 36.00
CA ILE A 272 7.08 -112.69 35.15
C ILE A 272 7.26 -113.28 33.76
N LYS A 273 8.46 -113.17 33.17
CA LYS A 273 8.76 -113.74 31.85
C LYS A 273 8.62 -115.26 31.84
N VAL A 274 9.13 -115.93 32.88
CA VAL A 274 8.95 -117.37 33.09
C VAL A 274 7.47 -117.70 33.21
N SER A 275 6.71 -116.98 34.02
CA SER A 275 5.27 -117.19 34.21
C SER A 275 4.48 -117.01 32.90
N ILE A 276 4.80 -115.97 32.10
CA ILE A 276 4.20 -115.76 30.77
C ILE A 276 4.54 -116.91 29.83
N THR A 277 5.78 -117.41 29.89
CA THR A 277 6.23 -118.54 29.06
C THR A 277 5.51 -119.82 29.46
N GLN A 278 5.39 -120.10 30.76
CA GLN A 278 4.62 -121.23 31.30
C GLN A 278 3.14 -121.13 30.93
N ILE A 279 2.52 -119.95 31.04
CA ILE A 279 1.12 -119.74 30.59
C ILE A 279 1.00 -120.01 29.09
N LYS A 280 1.96 -119.55 28.27
CA LYS A 280 1.96 -119.80 26.83
C LYS A 280 2.10 -121.28 26.51
N GLU A 281 2.99 -122.00 27.20
CA GLU A 281 3.16 -123.44 27.07
C GLU A 281 1.91 -124.21 27.53
N LEU A 282 1.33 -123.85 28.68
CA LEU A 282 0.07 -124.41 29.16
C LEU A 282 -1.05 -124.20 28.14
N THR A 283 -1.16 -123.00 27.58
CA THR A 283 -2.13 -122.67 26.54
C THR A 283 -1.89 -123.50 25.29
N LYS A 284 -0.63 -123.72 24.90
CA LYS A 284 -0.28 -124.59 23.76
C LYS A 284 -0.64 -126.05 24.03
N ILE A 285 -0.31 -126.59 25.20
CA ILE A 285 -0.66 -127.96 25.62
C ILE A 285 -2.17 -128.12 25.63
N LEU A 286 -2.92 -127.16 26.20
CA LEU A 286 -4.37 -127.16 26.18
C LEU A 286 -4.89 -127.18 24.74
N ILE A 287 -4.36 -126.35 23.84
CA ILE A 287 -4.74 -126.35 22.43
C ILE A 287 -4.41 -127.67 21.72
N GLU A 288 -3.24 -128.27 21.99
CA GLU A 288 -2.86 -129.58 21.43
C GLU A 288 -3.75 -130.71 21.95
N GLN A 289 -4.02 -130.76 23.26
CA GLN A 289 -4.95 -131.72 23.85
C GLN A 289 -6.37 -131.55 23.28
N LEU A 290 -6.83 -130.31 23.12
CA LEU A 290 -8.10 -129.99 22.49
C LEU A 290 -8.18 -130.49 21.04
N LYS A 291 -7.07 -130.46 20.29
CA LYS A 291 -7.00 -130.91 18.89
C LYS A 291 -6.91 -132.44 18.75
N ASP A 292 -6.09 -133.10 19.55
CA ASP A 292 -5.83 -134.54 19.41
C ASP A 292 -6.84 -135.44 20.13
N LYS A 293 -7.31 -135.02 21.32
CA LYS A 293 -8.13 -135.87 22.18
C LYS A 293 -9.59 -135.42 22.26
N GLY A 294 -9.92 -134.24 21.73
CA GLY A 294 -11.17 -133.57 22.07
C GLY A 294 -11.26 -133.28 23.57
N ILE A 295 -12.29 -132.54 23.98
CA ILE A 295 -12.50 -132.25 25.40
C ILE A 295 -13.15 -133.47 26.07
N GLU A 296 -12.39 -134.26 26.83
CA GLU A 296 -12.98 -135.15 27.83
C GLU A 296 -13.36 -134.33 29.08
N VAL A 297 -14.61 -133.86 29.13
CA VAL A 297 -15.18 -133.31 30.35
C VAL A 297 -15.56 -134.46 31.28
N ASN A 298 -14.64 -134.85 32.16
CA ASN A 298 -15.00 -135.65 33.33
C ASN A 298 -15.64 -134.73 34.39
N ALA A 299 -16.94 -134.46 34.21
CA ALA A 299 -17.74 -133.78 35.22
C ALA A 299 -17.99 -134.75 36.39
N HIS A 300 -17.27 -134.57 37.49
CA HIS A 300 -17.70 -135.12 38.78
C HIS A 300 -18.90 -134.30 39.25
N ILE A 301 -20.10 -134.85 39.05
CA ILE A 301 -21.33 -134.33 39.65
C ILE A 301 -21.40 -134.91 41.06
N PHE A 302 -21.19 -134.05 42.05
CA PHE A 302 -21.74 -134.19 43.39
C PHE A 302 -22.35 -132.85 43.80
#